data_AF-A0AAW2TI93-F1
#
_entry.id   AF-A0AAW2TI93-F1
#
_cell.length_a   1.000
_cell.length_b   1.000
_cell.length_c   1.000
_cell.angle_alpha   90.00
_cell.angle_beta   90.00
_cell.angle_gamma   90.00
#
_symmetry.space_group_name_H-M   'P 1'
#
loop_
_entity.id
_entity.type
_entity.pdbx_description
1 polymer ?
#
loop_
_entity_poly.entity_id
_entity_poly.type
_entity_poly.pdbx_seq_one_letter_code
_entity_poly.pdbx_strand_id
1 'polypeptide(L)' 'MTWTVENKSATPANRVAIITLKLQDYTKCPTNEMEVKFQLTKDTLEAVLRSMAYINEQLSRFVGLSSGPLQKKQRQ' A
#
# COMPACT_ATOMS: atom_id res chain seq x y z
N MET A 1 1.89 -8.77 2.62
CA MET A 1 2.02 -7.65 3.56
C MET A 1 1.23 -7.97 4.81
N THR A 2 1.88 -8.07 5.97
CA THR A 2 1.20 -8.40 7.24
C THR A 2 1.33 -7.21 8.19
N TRP A 3 0.19 -6.72 8.66
CA TRP A 3 0.12 -5.55 9.56
C TRP A 3 -0.23 -6.02 10.98
N THR A 4 0.59 -5.70 11.96
CA THR A 4 0.33 -6.02 13.37
C THR A 4 0.53 -4.79 14.24
N VAL A 5 -0.53 -4.28 14.84
CA VAL A 5 -0.44 -3.18 15.80
C VAL A 5 -0.14 -3.77 17.17
N GLU A 6 1.11 -3.61 17.65
CA GLU A 6 1.48 -4.02 19.01
C GLU A 6 1.25 -2.87 19.99
N ASN A 7 0.34 -3.05 20.94
CA ASN A 7 0.14 -2.10 22.03
C ASN A 7 1.14 -2.40 23.17
N LYS A 8 2.38 -1.93 23.03
CA LYS A 8 3.38 -2.02 24.12
C LYS A 8 3.22 -0.82 25.06
N SER A 9 2.62 -1.11 26.23
CA SER A 9 2.48 -0.28 27.44
C SER A 9 1.32 0.73 27.50
N ALA A 10 0.68 0.78 28.68
CA ALA A 10 -0.58 1.44 29.00
C ALA A 10 -0.57 2.99 28.97
N THR A 11 0.34 3.63 28.24
CA THR A 11 0.39 5.08 28.07
C THR A 11 0.12 5.47 26.60
N PRO A 12 -0.84 6.39 26.31
CA PRO A 12 -1.22 6.75 24.94
C PRO A 12 -0.08 7.30 24.08
N ALA A 13 0.94 7.88 24.70
CA ALA A 13 2.03 8.58 24.02
C ALA A 13 3.10 7.67 23.39
N ASN A 14 3.12 6.37 23.71
CA ASN A 14 4.20 5.47 23.29
C ASN A 14 3.72 4.28 22.42
N ARG A 15 2.52 4.39 21.85
CA ARG A 15 1.96 3.36 20.97
C ARG A 15 2.69 3.39 19.62
N VAL A 16 3.33 2.28 19.28
CA VAL A 16 4.01 2.10 17.99
C VAL A 16 3.32 1.00 17.18
N ALA A 17 3.11 1.24 15.89
CA ALA A 17 2.64 0.21 14.98
C ALA A 17 3.83 -0.50 14.34
N ILE A 18 3.73 -1.82 14.16
CA ILE A 18 4.78 -2.60 13.50
C ILE A 18 4.27 -3.08 12.15
N ILE A 19 5.04 -2.75 11.12
CA ILE A 19 4.76 -3.15 9.75
C ILE A 19 5.86 -4.09 9.30
N THR A 20 5.49 -5.27 8.83
CA THR A 20 6.44 -6.24 8.28
C THR A 20 6.19 -6.42 6.79
N LEU A 21 7.20 -6.07 5.99
CA LEU A 21 7.22 -6.23 4.55
C LEU A 21 8.17 -7.36 4.19
N LYS A 22 7.68 -8.31 3.41
CA LYS A 22 8.48 -9.35 2.76
C LYS A 22 8.61 -8.96 1.30
N LEU A 23 9.85 -8.71 0.88
CA LEU A 23 10.23 -8.30 -0.46
C LEU A 23 10.94 -9.48 -1.12
N GLN A 24 10.50 -9.85 -2.31
CA GLN A 24 11.10 -10.93 -3.07
C GLN A 24 11.85 -10.35 -4.27
N ASP A 25 13.15 -10.63 -4.36
CA ASP A 25 13.97 -10.22 -5.51
C ASP A 25 13.96 -11.31 -6.57
N TYR A 26 13.04 -11.19 -7.54
CA TYR A 26 12.91 -12.12 -8.67
C TYR A 26 13.97 -11.93 -9.76
N THR A 27 14.86 -10.95 -9.64
CA THR A 27 15.92 -10.71 -10.64
C THR A 27 17.13 -11.63 -10.47
N LYS A 28 17.20 -12.35 -9.35
CA LYS A 28 18.30 -13.25 -9.00
C LYS A 28 17.80 -14.67 -8.77
N CYS A 29 18.60 -15.66 -9.18
CA CYS A 29 18.40 -17.08 -8.90
C CYS A 29 19.55 -17.58 -8.00
N PRO A 30 19.26 -18.16 -6.83
CA PRO A 30 17.94 -18.40 -6.23
C PRO A 30 17.26 -17.11 -5.78
N THR A 31 15.93 -17.11 -5.78
CA THR A 31 15.13 -15.96 -5.37
C THR A 31 15.38 -15.66 -3.89
N ASN A 32 15.96 -14.50 -3.61
CA ASN A 32 16.22 -14.07 -2.25
C ASN A 32 14.99 -13.34 -1.68
N GLU A 33 14.54 -13.75 -0.51
CA GLU A 33 13.50 -13.06 0.26
C GLU A 33 14.17 -12.15 1.29
N MET A 34 13.76 -10.89 1.33
CA MET A 34 14.19 -9.90 2.31
C MET A 34 13.00 -9.48 3.17
N GLU A 35 13.14 -9.59 4.49
CA GLU A 35 12.15 -9.08 5.44
C GLU A 35 12.61 -7.72 5.99
N VAL A 36 11.71 -6.74 5.95
CA VAL A 36 11.94 -5.42 6.55
C VAL A 36 10.82 -5.13 7.54
N LYS A 37 11.20 -4.75 8.76
CA LYS A 37 10.28 -4.37 9.84
C LYS A 37 10.41 -2.89 10.13
N PHE A 38 9.27 -2.20 10.14
CA PHE A 38 9.18 -0.78 10.45
C PHE A 38 8.40 -0.61 11.74
N GLN A 39 8.92 0.23 12.63
CA GLN A 39 8.20 0.71 13.80
C GLN A 39 7.77 2.14 13.52
N LEU A 40 6.47 2.40 13.53
CA LEU A 40 5.90 3.70 13.21
C LEU A 40 5.20 4.31 14.42
N THR A 41 5.30 5.63 14.54
CA THR A 41 4.42 6.41 15.41
C THR A 41 3.02 6.53 14.79
N LYS A 42 2.03 6.94 15.60
CA LYS A 42 0.66 7.17 15.14
C LYS A 42 0.59 8.15 13.96
N ASP A 43 1.26 9.29 14.07
CA ASP A 43 1.21 10.34 13.02
C ASP A 43 1.82 9.83 11.71
N THR A 44 2.94 9.10 11.80
CA THR A 44 3.59 8.51 10.63
C THR A 44 2.72 7.42 9.99
N LEU A 45 2.08 6.58 10.81
CA LEU A 45 1.15 5.57 10.32
C LEU A 45 -0.03 6.20 9.57
N GLU A 46 -0.61 7.28 10.10
CA GLU A 46 -1.72 7.98 9.43
C GLU A 46 -1.27 8.55 8.08
N ALA A 47 -0.09 9.17 8.01
CA ALA A 47 0.47 9.69 6.77
C ALA A 47 0.68 8.57 5.73
N VAL A 48 1.17 7.40 6.14
CA VAL A 48 1.34 6.22 5.26
C VAL A 48 0.01 5.71 4.74
N LEU A 49 -1.04 5.64 5.58
CA LEU A 49 -2.35 5.18 5.13
C LEU A 49 -2.99 6.17 4.15
N ARG A 50 -2.86 7.48 4.38
CA ARG A 50 -3.34 8.50 3.45
C ARG A 50 -2.62 8.42 2.10
N SER A 51 -1.32 8.23 2.09
CA SER A 51 -0.56 8.11 0.83
C SER A 51 -0.94 6.85 0.06
N MET A 52 -1.17 5.72 0.73
CA MET A 52 -1.66 4.50 0.09
C MET A 52 -3.05 4.68 -0.53
N ALA A 53 -3.98 5.33 0.18
CA ALA A 53 -5.30 5.64 -0.34
C ALA A 53 -5.24 6.57 -1.57
N TYR A 54 -4.40 7.60 -1.50
CA TYR A 54 -4.17 8.52 -2.61
C TYR A 54 -3.58 7.81 -3.84
N ILE A 55 -2.56 6.96 -3.65
CA ILE A 55 -1.99 6.16 -4.74
C ILE A 55 -3.06 5.25 -5.36
N ASN A 56 -3.88 4.59 -4.54
CA ASN A 56 -4.96 3.73 -5.02
C ASN A 56 -5.99 4.49 -5.86
N GLU A 57 -6.41 5.68 -5.42
CA GLU A 57 -7.31 6.53 -6.20
C GLU A 57 -6.68 6.93 -7.54
N GLN A 58 -5.43 7.37 -7.53
CA GLN A 58 -4.73 7.76 -8.75
C GLN A 58 -4.64 6.60 -9.74
N LEU A 59 -4.25 5.41 -9.28
CA LEU A 59 -4.21 4.20 -10.11
C LEU A 59 -5.59 3.83 -10.66
N SER A 60 -6.65 3.95 -9.86
CA SER A 60 -8.03 3.69 -10.29
C SER A 60 -8.49 4.66 -11.39
N ARG A 61 -8.12 5.94 -11.29
CA ARG A 61 -8.43 6.95 -12.32
C ARG A 61 -7.74 6.66 -13.65
N PHE A 62 -6.50 6.15 -13.62
CA PHE A 62 -5.80 5.75 -14.84
C PHE A 62 -6.47 4.55 -15.52
N VAL A 63 -7.03 3.61 -14.75
CA VAL A 63 -7.80 2.48 -15.30
C VAL A 63 -9.09 2.96 -15.98
N GLY A 64 -9.74 4.01 -15.48
CA GLY A 64 -10.96 4.59 -16.06
C GLY A 64 -10.76 5.38 -17.37
N LEU A 65 -9.54 5.86 -17.65
CA LEU A 65 -9.22 6.59 -18.89
C LEU A 65 -8.90 5.66 -20.08
N SER A 66 -8.64 4.38 -19.83
CA SER A 66 -8.37 3.39 -20.88
C SER A 66 -9.66 2.84 -21.53
N SER A 67 -10.83 3.04 -20.92
CA SER A 67 -12.12 2.62 -21.48
C SER A 67 -12.90 3.83 -22.04
N GLY A 68 -12.47 4.34 -23.19
CA GLY A 68 -13.21 5.38 -23.92
C GLY A 68 -14.55 4.86 -24.48
N PRO A 69 -15.58 5.71 -24.66
CA PRO A 69 -16.87 5.29 -25.16
C PRO A 69 -16.77 4.86 -26.64
N LEU A 70 -17.01 3.58 -26.91
CA LEU A 70 -17.16 3.04 -28.25
C LEU A 70 -18.46 3.61 -28.86
N GLN A 71 -18.36 4.78 -29.51
CA GLN A 71 -19.41 5.36 -30.33
C GLN A 71 -19.68 4.42 -31.52
N LYS A 72 -20.59 3.46 -31.35
CA LYS A 72 -21.14 2.67 -32.44
C LYS A 72 -22.02 3.56 -33.31
N LYS A 73 -21.47 4.00 -34.44
CA LYS A 73 -22.17 4.62 -35.56
C LYS A 73 -23.27 3.67 -36.06
N GLN A 74 -24.52 3.99 -35.76
CA GLN A 74 -25.70 3.33 -36.29
C GLN A 74 -25.84 3.72 -37.78
N ARG A 75 -25.67 2.74 -38.67
CA ARG A 75 -26.03 2.84 -40.10
C ARG A 75 -27.56 2.75 -40.21
N GLN A 76 -28.18 3.79 -40.77
CA GLN A 76 -29.40 3.68 -41.55
C GLN A 76 -29.04 3.85 -43.03
#